data_AF-A0A1V0QTV0-F1
#
_entry.id   AF-A0A1V0QTV0-F1
#
_cell.length_a   1.000
_cell.length_b   1.000
_cell.length_c   1.000
_cell.angle_alpha   90.00
_cell.angle_beta   90.00
_cell.angle_gamma   90.00
#
_symmetry.space_group_name_H-M   'P 1'
#
loop_
_entity.id
_entity.type
_entity.pdbx_description
1 polymer ?
#
loop_
_entity_poly.entity_id
_entity_poly.type
_entity_poly.pdbx_seq_one_letter_code
_entity_poly.pdbx_strand_id
1 'polypeptide(L)'
;MHPQPHPWTPYPKIPANTRLGEARGRNWVAHEKIHGANFAVVCDATGAHPAKRRELLADAGLDDFFGVGRIWPALAVAATRCARTLREDTGAPASATVTVYGELAGGRYPHPDVPATPGAEPVQTGVWYAPDLLWLPFDATVAGEDGLRWVGDRTLRAAAAAAGLLCVPLLAEGPLARLQELPAVFPTRLPGLLGLPALPDNLAEGLVVKPADASHDSGRPMAKFKQPAFAEDERFDGSRPYAAPADGAAGVPGWLLAHGTGLLTPARAASAVSKLGPRTPQADLAAEIARDATEEVAQALGGLDGATHRALEGSLHAGALALARFDAADRRA
;
A
#
# COMPACT_ATOMS: atom_id res chain seq x y z
N MET A 1 15.27 4.79 25.59
CA MET A 1 14.74 3.44 25.33
C MET A 1 15.05 3.15 23.86
N HIS A 2 16.00 2.27 23.56
CA HIS A 2 16.31 1.93 22.16
C HIS A 2 15.10 1.17 21.57
N PRO A 3 14.57 1.54 20.39
CA PRO A 3 13.52 0.77 19.77
C PRO A 3 14.04 -0.64 19.52
N GLN A 4 13.34 -1.64 20.03
CA GLN A 4 13.60 -3.05 19.70
C GLN A 4 13.56 -3.18 18.17
N PRO A 5 14.52 -3.86 17.53
CA PRO A 5 14.52 -4.01 16.09
C PRO A 5 13.24 -4.75 15.69
N HIS A 6 12.33 -4.04 15.01
CA HIS A 6 11.19 -4.68 14.36
C HIS A 6 11.73 -5.72 13.40
N PRO A 7 11.24 -6.98 13.42
CA PRO A 7 11.66 -8.00 12.47
C PRO A 7 11.13 -7.64 11.07
N TRP A 8 11.86 -6.76 10.39
CA TRP A 8 11.61 -6.30 9.05
C TRP A 8 12.75 -6.73 8.15
N THR A 9 12.41 -7.25 6.97
CA THR A 9 13.38 -7.68 5.97
C THR A 9 13.19 -6.86 4.69
N PRO A 10 14.27 -6.30 4.11
CA PRO A 10 14.21 -5.70 2.78
C PRO A 10 13.64 -6.66 1.74
N TYR A 11 12.79 -6.18 0.83
CA TYR A 11 12.30 -7.02 -0.25
C TYR A 11 13.47 -7.46 -1.17
N PRO A 12 13.59 -8.77 -1.49
CA PRO A 12 14.70 -9.29 -2.27
C PRO A 12 14.78 -8.64 -3.65
N LYS A 13 15.99 -8.59 -4.22
CA LYS A 13 16.15 -8.19 -5.62
C LYS A 13 15.62 -9.32 -6.51
N ILE A 14 14.73 -8.98 -7.44
CA ILE A 14 14.26 -9.93 -8.45
C ILE A 14 15.27 -9.97 -9.62
N PRO A 15 15.84 -11.14 -9.95
CA PRO A 15 16.69 -11.33 -11.13
C PRO A 15 15.98 -10.98 -12.44
N ALA A 16 16.69 -10.29 -13.34
CA ALA A 16 16.18 -9.93 -14.67
C ALA A 16 16.43 -11.07 -15.67
N ASN A 17 15.43 -11.39 -16.48
CA ASN A 17 15.55 -12.31 -17.63
C ASN A 17 16.17 -13.67 -17.27
N THR A 18 16.02 -14.11 -16.02
CA THR A 18 16.54 -15.39 -15.54
C THR A 18 15.53 -16.48 -15.85
N ARG A 19 16.00 -17.59 -16.43
CA ARG A 19 15.17 -18.77 -16.61
C ARG A 19 14.93 -19.42 -15.25
N LEU A 20 13.68 -19.48 -14.83
CA LEU A 20 13.29 -20.17 -13.60
C LEU A 20 13.33 -21.68 -13.83
N GLY A 21 13.89 -22.41 -12.86
CA GLY A 21 13.86 -23.88 -12.88
C GLY A 21 12.48 -24.40 -12.51
N GLU A 22 11.98 -25.41 -13.22
CA GLU A 22 10.71 -26.04 -12.89
C GLU A 22 10.81 -26.91 -11.64
N ALA A 23 10.07 -26.54 -10.59
CA ALA A 23 9.68 -27.49 -9.55
C ALA A 23 8.37 -28.14 -9.98
N ARG A 24 8.38 -29.46 -10.27
CA ARG A 24 7.19 -30.21 -10.69
C ARG A 24 6.05 -30.00 -9.69
N GLY A 25 4.85 -29.67 -10.18
CA GLY A 25 3.62 -29.55 -9.38
C GLY A 25 3.41 -28.20 -8.68
N ARG A 26 4.31 -27.22 -8.82
CA ARG A 26 4.13 -25.88 -8.25
C ARG A 26 3.32 -24.99 -9.20
N ASN A 27 2.32 -24.29 -8.67
CA ASN A 27 1.57 -23.28 -9.42
C ASN A 27 2.29 -21.92 -9.37
N TRP A 28 2.15 -21.12 -10.42
CA TRP A 28 2.83 -19.84 -10.57
C TRP A 28 1.84 -18.74 -10.95
N VAL A 29 2.24 -17.50 -10.68
CA VAL A 29 1.48 -16.29 -11.04
C VAL A 29 2.38 -15.31 -11.77
N ALA A 30 1.82 -14.63 -12.76
CA ALA A 30 2.42 -13.52 -13.46
C ALA A 30 1.64 -12.25 -13.12
N HIS A 31 2.32 -11.24 -12.58
CA HIS A 31 1.75 -9.92 -12.30
C HIS A 31 2.34 -8.87 -13.23
N GLU A 32 1.58 -7.82 -13.51
CA GLU A 32 2.13 -6.61 -14.09
C GLU A 32 3.21 -6.05 -13.16
N LYS A 33 4.37 -5.74 -13.74
CA LYS A 33 5.42 -5.03 -13.04
C LYS A 33 5.08 -3.55 -13.08
N ILE A 34 4.59 -3.01 -11.96
CA ILE A 34 4.34 -1.58 -11.81
C ILE A 34 5.68 -0.84 -11.75
N HIS A 35 5.74 0.30 -12.45
CA HIS A 35 6.86 1.22 -12.47
C HIS A 35 6.62 2.33 -11.44
N GLY A 36 7.18 2.18 -10.25
CA GLY A 36 7.01 3.15 -9.19
C GLY A 36 8.20 3.15 -8.23
N ALA A 37 7.88 3.27 -6.95
CA ALA A 37 8.83 3.15 -5.86
C ALA A 37 8.40 2.02 -4.91
N ASN A 38 9.33 1.12 -4.59
CA ASN A 38 9.06 0.07 -3.62
C ASN A 38 8.73 0.69 -2.24
N PHE A 39 7.59 0.28 -1.70
CA PHE A 39 7.10 0.73 -0.40
C PHE A 39 6.47 -0.45 0.33
N ALA A 40 6.78 -0.62 1.61
CA ALA A 40 6.20 -1.65 2.45
C ALA A 40 5.56 -1.04 3.67
N VAL A 41 4.57 -1.76 4.22
CA VAL A 41 3.93 -1.43 5.49
C VAL A 41 4.16 -2.58 6.44
N VAL A 42 4.86 -2.32 7.53
CA VAL A 42 5.13 -3.27 8.60
C VAL A 42 4.08 -3.09 9.67
N CYS A 43 3.23 -4.11 9.86
CA CYS A 43 2.19 -4.12 10.86
C CYS A 43 2.60 -5.02 12.02
N ASP A 44 2.72 -4.46 13.22
CA ASP A 44 3.01 -5.19 14.45
C ASP A 44 1.95 -4.92 15.53
N ALA A 45 2.29 -5.11 16.81
CA ALA A 45 1.38 -4.87 17.92
C ALA A 45 1.15 -3.38 18.22
N THR A 46 2.03 -2.50 17.72
CA THR A 46 1.99 -1.06 17.96
C THR A 46 1.32 -0.28 16.83
N GLY A 47 1.24 -0.87 15.64
CA GLY A 47 0.53 -0.27 14.51
C GLY A 47 1.17 -0.60 13.17
N ALA A 48 0.89 0.25 12.19
CA ALA A 48 1.45 0.22 10.85
C ALA A 48 2.64 1.18 10.75
N HIS A 49 3.75 0.70 10.20
CA HIS A 49 5.00 1.45 10.06
C HIS A 49 5.42 1.48 8.59
N PRO A 50 5.68 2.66 8.02
CA PRO A 50 6.09 2.80 6.64
C PRO A 50 7.55 2.36 6.44
N ALA A 51 7.86 1.73 5.31
CA ALA A 51 9.21 1.34 4.95
C ALA A 51 9.48 1.58 3.47
N LYS A 52 10.67 2.09 3.15
CA LYS A 52 11.22 2.03 1.80
C LYS A 52 12.08 0.79 1.63
N ARG A 53 12.61 0.58 0.43
CA ARG A 53 13.35 -0.64 0.05
C ARG A 53 14.40 -1.11 1.06
N ARG A 54 15.09 -0.20 1.76
CA ARG A 54 16.27 -0.51 2.58
C ARG A 54 16.15 -0.12 4.05
N GLU A 55 15.09 0.58 4.45
CA GLU A 55 14.90 0.98 5.84
C GLU A 55 13.44 1.34 6.13
N LEU A 56 13.06 1.23 7.41
CA LEU A 56 11.85 1.85 7.95
C LEU A 56 11.95 3.37 7.78
N LEU A 57 10.83 4.00 7.44
CA LEU A 57 10.73 5.45 7.46
C LEU A 57 10.33 5.87 8.88
N ALA A 58 11.09 6.81 9.45
CA ALA A 58 10.63 7.53 10.64
C ALA A 58 9.38 8.35 10.29
N ASP A 59 8.61 8.76 11.29
CA ASP A 59 7.34 9.46 11.06
C ASP A 59 7.49 10.73 10.21
N ALA A 60 8.57 11.49 10.41
CA ALA A 60 8.88 12.67 9.57
C ALA A 60 9.17 12.30 8.10
N GLY A 61 9.61 11.07 7.83
CA GLY A 61 9.89 10.57 6.48
C GLY A 61 8.65 10.33 5.62
N LEU A 62 7.44 10.40 6.19
CA LEU A 62 6.18 10.39 5.42
C LEU A 62 6.05 11.59 4.47
N ASP A 63 6.62 12.73 4.85
CA ASP A 63 6.58 13.95 4.05
C ASP A 63 7.48 13.82 2.82
N ASP A 64 8.67 13.26 3.00
CA ASP A 64 9.70 13.22 1.95
C ASP A 64 9.51 12.10 0.93
N PHE A 65 8.74 11.06 1.27
CA PHE A 65 8.61 9.88 0.41
C PHE A 65 7.45 10.01 -0.58
N PHE A 66 7.68 10.75 -1.67
CA PHE A 66 6.74 10.95 -2.79
C PHE A 66 5.35 11.44 -2.36
N GLY A 67 5.26 12.14 -1.23
CA GLY A 67 4.01 12.62 -0.67
C GLY A 67 3.06 11.53 -0.16
N VAL A 68 3.60 10.37 0.24
CA VAL A 68 2.81 9.26 0.82
C VAL A 68 1.96 9.68 2.02
N GLY A 69 2.35 10.73 2.75
CA GLY A 69 1.53 11.34 3.80
C GLY A 69 0.09 11.62 3.38
N ARG A 70 -0.17 12.00 2.12
CA ARG A 70 -1.54 12.24 1.61
C ARG A 70 -2.46 11.03 1.68
N ILE A 71 -1.91 9.83 1.57
CA ILE A 71 -2.68 8.58 1.58
C ILE A 71 -2.45 7.76 2.85
N TRP A 72 -1.50 8.17 3.71
CA TRP A 72 -1.04 7.37 4.84
C TRP A 72 -2.15 6.96 5.82
N PRO A 73 -3.09 7.84 6.25
CA PRO A 73 -4.12 7.44 7.21
C PRO A 73 -5.02 6.31 6.70
N ALA A 74 -5.47 6.40 5.45
CA ALA A 74 -6.26 5.34 4.81
C ALA A 74 -5.44 4.08 4.56
N LEU A 75 -4.20 4.25 4.09
CA LEU A 75 -3.27 3.18 3.82
C LEU A 75 -2.93 2.36 5.08
N ALA A 76 -2.62 3.02 6.19
CA ALA A 76 -2.27 2.39 7.45
C ALA A 76 -3.43 1.59 8.04
N VAL A 77 -4.65 2.14 8.01
CA VAL A 77 -5.87 1.46 8.47
C VAL A 77 -6.15 0.22 7.60
N ALA A 78 -6.05 0.36 6.27
CA ALA A 78 -6.25 -0.75 5.34
C ALA A 78 -5.15 -1.83 5.46
N ALA A 79 -3.88 -1.44 5.57
CA ALA A 79 -2.77 -2.37 5.77
C ALA A 79 -2.90 -3.14 7.10
N THR A 80 -3.33 -2.47 8.18
CA THR A 80 -3.59 -3.11 9.47
C THR A 80 -4.72 -4.13 9.37
N ARG A 81 -5.80 -3.80 8.65
CA ARG A 81 -6.91 -4.72 8.36
C ARG A 81 -6.43 -5.94 7.56
N CYS A 82 -5.66 -5.72 6.50
CA CYS A 82 -5.06 -6.77 5.69
C CYS A 82 -4.16 -7.67 6.54
N ALA A 83 -3.28 -7.09 7.35
CA ALA A 83 -2.36 -7.81 8.23
C ALA A 83 -3.10 -8.70 9.24
N ARG A 84 -4.20 -8.21 9.84
CA ARG A 84 -5.06 -9.03 10.71
C ARG A 84 -5.58 -10.27 9.99
N THR A 85 -6.15 -10.10 8.79
CA THR A 85 -6.64 -11.22 7.98
C THR A 85 -5.53 -12.19 7.59
N LEU A 86 -4.32 -11.70 7.30
CA LEU A 86 -3.16 -12.55 7.01
C LEU A 86 -2.69 -13.35 8.22
N ARG A 87 -2.74 -12.78 9.44
CA ARG A 87 -2.44 -13.51 10.69
C ARG A 87 -3.46 -14.63 10.89
N GLU A 88 -4.75 -14.33 10.71
CA GLU A 88 -5.85 -15.29 10.84
C GLU A 88 -5.70 -16.46 9.85
N ASP A 89 -5.46 -16.17 8.57
CA ASP A 89 -5.27 -17.20 7.52
C ASP A 89 -4.05 -18.09 7.79
N THR A 90 -2.98 -17.50 8.34
CA THR A 90 -1.74 -18.24 8.63
C THR A 90 -1.73 -18.93 9.99
N GLY A 91 -2.71 -18.68 10.85
CA GLY A 91 -2.73 -19.16 12.24
C GLY A 91 -1.70 -18.48 13.14
N ALA A 92 -1.14 -17.35 12.72
CA ALA A 92 -0.13 -16.62 13.47
C ALA A 92 -0.77 -15.84 14.64
N PRO A 93 -0.03 -15.60 15.75
CA PRO A 93 -0.55 -14.82 16.86
C PRO A 93 -0.91 -13.39 16.44
N ALA A 94 -1.85 -12.76 17.14
CA ALA A 94 -2.28 -11.39 16.85
C ALA A 94 -1.13 -10.35 16.90
N SER A 95 -0.08 -10.63 17.67
CA SER A 95 1.15 -9.82 17.79
C SER A 95 2.19 -10.09 16.70
N ALA A 96 1.98 -11.09 15.83
CA ALA A 96 2.92 -11.42 14.76
C ALA A 96 3.16 -10.22 13.85
N THR A 97 4.43 -9.94 13.55
CA THR A 97 4.77 -8.90 12.58
C THR A 97 4.38 -9.38 11.18
N VAL A 98 3.62 -8.56 10.47
CA VAL A 98 3.27 -8.76 9.06
C VAL A 98 3.90 -7.65 8.26
N THR A 99 4.70 -7.98 7.26
CA THR A 99 5.16 -6.98 6.28
C THR A 99 4.40 -7.18 4.99
N VAL A 100 3.67 -6.15 4.55
CA VAL A 100 3.03 -6.13 3.23
C VAL A 100 3.89 -5.27 2.31
N TYR A 101 4.39 -5.86 1.24
CA TYR A 101 5.20 -5.19 0.23
C TYR A 101 4.32 -4.77 -0.93
N GLY A 102 4.52 -3.55 -1.41
CA GLY A 102 3.82 -3.03 -2.56
C GLY A 102 4.65 -2.03 -3.35
N GLU A 103 4.03 -1.52 -4.40
CA GLU A 103 4.60 -0.46 -5.23
C GLU A 103 3.76 0.81 -5.02
N LEU A 104 4.42 1.90 -4.61
CA LEU A 104 3.86 3.24 -4.63
C LEU A 104 3.97 3.77 -6.06
N ALA A 105 2.86 4.24 -6.65
CA ALA A 105 2.79 4.68 -8.03
C ALA A 105 1.72 5.77 -8.23
N GLY A 106 1.58 6.28 -9.46
CA GLY A 106 0.59 7.29 -9.80
C GLY A 106 1.10 8.71 -9.53
N GLY A 107 0.17 9.62 -9.19
CA GLY A 107 0.44 11.04 -9.00
C GLY A 107 0.37 11.88 -10.28
N ARG A 108 0.03 11.25 -11.42
CA ARG A 108 -0.23 11.92 -12.70
C ARG A 108 -0.92 10.97 -13.68
N TYR A 109 -1.93 11.48 -14.38
CA TYR A 109 -2.58 10.80 -15.49
C TYR A 109 -2.89 11.77 -16.63
N PRO A 110 -2.08 11.83 -17.70
CA PRO A 110 -2.16 12.87 -18.72
C PRO A 110 -3.26 12.61 -19.76
N HIS A 111 -4.50 12.44 -19.31
CA HIS A 111 -5.67 12.33 -20.19
C HIS A 111 -6.47 13.64 -20.14
N PRO A 112 -6.94 14.20 -21.28
CA PRO A 112 -7.70 15.46 -21.29
C PRO A 112 -8.93 15.48 -20.38
N ASP A 113 -9.62 14.35 -20.27
CA ASP A 113 -10.83 14.20 -19.45
C ASP A 113 -10.57 13.81 -17.98
N VAL A 114 -9.31 13.67 -17.58
CA VAL A 114 -8.93 13.32 -16.20
C VAL A 114 -8.24 14.51 -15.56
N PRO A 115 -8.88 15.21 -14.61
CA PRO A 115 -8.25 16.31 -13.90
C PRO A 115 -6.97 15.86 -13.18
N ALA A 116 -5.97 16.73 -13.19
CA ALA A 116 -4.79 16.54 -12.36
C ALA A 116 -5.16 16.75 -10.88
N THR A 117 -4.57 15.93 -10.00
CA THR A 117 -4.70 16.13 -8.56
C THR A 117 -3.77 17.27 -8.10
N PRO A 118 -4.31 18.30 -7.43
CA PRO A 118 -3.49 19.36 -6.87
C PRO A 118 -2.41 18.83 -5.91
N GLY A 119 -1.17 19.26 -6.11
CA GLY A 119 -0.02 18.88 -5.26
C GLY A 119 0.45 17.42 -5.42
N ALA A 120 -0.14 16.64 -6.33
CA ALA A 120 0.37 15.34 -6.69
C ALA A 120 1.49 15.48 -7.73
N GLU A 121 2.56 14.71 -7.53
CA GLU A 121 3.66 14.59 -8.48
C GLU A 121 3.82 13.12 -8.87
N PRO A 122 4.20 12.83 -10.13
CA PRO A 122 4.38 11.47 -10.58
C PRO A 122 5.53 10.79 -9.83
N VAL A 123 5.26 9.61 -9.25
CA VAL A 123 6.33 8.79 -8.63
C VAL A 123 7.38 8.39 -9.67
N GLN A 124 6.94 8.05 -10.88
CA GLN A 124 7.75 7.79 -12.05
C GLN A 124 7.03 8.30 -13.30
N THR A 125 7.78 8.47 -14.40
CA THR A 125 7.24 8.87 -15.70
C THR A 125 7.30 7.72 -16.71
N GLY A 126 6.60 7.86 -17.84
CA GLY A 126 6.63 6.90 -18.95
C GLY A 126 5.58 5.78 -18.87
N VAL A 127 5.10 5.43 -17.67
CA VAL A 127 3.86 4.64 -17.49
C VAL A 127 2.92 5.40 -16.57
N TRP A 128 1.69 5.65 -17.02
CA TRP A 128 0.71 6.46 -16.29
C TRP A 128 -0.40 5.58 -15.71
N TYR A 129 -0.59 5.65 -14.40
CA TYR A 129 -1.47 4.75 -13.67
C TYR A 129 -2.75 5.41 -13.15
N ALA A 130 -2.61 6.55 -12.47
CA ALA A 130 -3.71 7.29 -11.86
C ALA A 130 -3.30 8.75 -11.59
N PRO A 131 -4.28 9.69 -11.52
CA PRO A 131 -4.01 11.09 -11.20
C PRO A 131 -3.52 11.24 -9.75
N ASP A 132 -4.04 10.41 -8.85
CA ASP A 132 -3.63 10.33 -7.45
C ASP A 132 -2.52 9.30 -7.20
N LEU A 133 -1.93 9.35 -6.01
CA LEU A 133 -1.04 8.31 -5.51
C LEU A 133 -1.83 7.04 -5.18
N LEU A 134 -1.23 5.90 -5.50
CA LEU A 134 -1.73 4.57 -5.15
C LEU A 134 -0.62 3.75 -4.53
N TRP A 135 -0.97 2.84 -3.63
CA TRP A 135 -0.09 1.77 -3.20
C TRP A 135 -0.72 0.43 -3.52
N LEU A 136 0.04 -0.41 -4.21
CA LEU A 136 -0.43 -1.67 -4.78
C LEU A 136 0.34 -2.83 -4.14
N PRO A 137 -0.26 -3.59 -3.20
CA PRO A 137 0.38 -4.76 -2.63
C PRO A 137 0.71 -5.79 -3.71
N PHE A 138 1.90 -6.36 -3.63
CA PHE A 138 2.30 -7.47 -4.48
C PHE A 138 2.79 -8.69 -3.70
N ASP A 139 3.34 -8.55 -2.48
CA ASP A 139 3.73 -9.69 -1.64
C ASP A 139 3.51 -9.39 -0.16
N ALA A 140 3.50 -10.41 0.68
CA ALA A 140 3.52 -10.24 2.12
C ALA A 140 4.28 -11.37 2.82
N THR A 141 4.77 -11.06 4.01
CA THR A 141 5.37 -12.03 4.94
C THR A 141 4.73 -11.92 6.31
N VAL A 142 4.51 -13.06 6.96
CA VAL A 142 4.06 -13.17 8.35
C VAL A 142 5.16 -13.82 9.18
N ALA A 143 5.58 -13.18 10.27
CA ALA A 143 6.51 -13.77 11.22
C ALA A 143 5.77 -14.77 12.12
N GLY A 144 6.19 -16.03 12.11
CA GLY A 144 5.68 -17.07 13.01
C GLY A 144 6.78 -17.66 13.88
N GLU A 145 6.42 -18.63 14.73
CA GLU A 145 7.37 -19.37 15.57
C GLU A 145 8.42 -20.12 14.71
N ASP A 146 7.99 -20.67 13.57
CA ASP A 146 8.84 -21.36 12.60
C ASP A 146 9.60 -20.42 11.64
N GLY A 147 9.67 -19.13 11.99
CA GLY A 147 10.32 -18.09 11.19
C GLY A 147 9.39 -17.38 10.21
N LEU A 148 9.99 -16.74 9.20
CA LEU A 148 9.28 -15.88 8.27
C LEU A 148 8.58 -16.70 7.17
N ARG A 149 7.26 -16.53 7.04
CA ARG A 149 6.45 -17.18 6.01
C ARG A 149 6.01 -16.18 4.94
N TRP A 150 6.33 -16.44 3.68
CA TRP A 150 5.74 -15.77 2.53
C TRP A 150 4.29 -16.20 2.35
N VAL A 151 3.41 -15.23 2.16
CA VAL A 151 1.98 -15.44 1.93
C VAL A 151 1.75 -15.86 0.47
N GLY A 152 0.80 -16.79 0.26
CA GLY A 152 0.36 -17.19 -1.08
C GLY A 152 -0.38 -16.06 -1.78
N ASP A 153 -0.27 -15.98 -3.11
CA ASP A 153 -0.83 -14.90 -3.92
C ASP A 153 -2.34 -14.70 -3.71
N ARG A 154 -3.10 -15.80 -3.77
CA ARG A 154 -4.56 -15.77 -3.61
C ARG A 154 -4.97 -15.26 -2.23
N THR A 155 -4.27 -15.70 -1.18
CA THR A 155 -4.47 -15.23 0.20
C THR A 155 -4.22 -13.73 0.29
N LEU A 156 -3.10 -13.24 -0.25
CA LEU A 156 -2.78 -11.82 -0.23
C LEU A 156 -3.86 -11.00 -0.94
N ARG A 157 -4.26 -11.40 -2.15
CA ARG A 157 -5.29 -10.69 -2.92
C ARG A 157 -6.65 -10.68 -2.20
N ALA A 158 -7.03 -11.79 -1.57
CA ALA A 158 -8.27 -11.86 -0.79
C ALA A 158 -8.23 -10.94 0.44
N ALA A 159 -7.12 -10.97 1.20
CA ALA A 159 -6.93 -10.12 2.37
C ALA A 159 -6.87 -8.63 2.00
N ALA A 160 -6.17 -8.29 0.91
CA ALA A 160 -6.11 -6.94 0.38
C ALA A 160 -7.50 -6.44 -0.06
N ALA A 161 -8.25 -7.24 -0.82
CA ALA A 161 -9.60 -6.90 -1.25
C ALA A 161 -10.56 -6.68 -0.06
N ALA A 162 -10.50 -7.54 0.95
CA ALA A 162 -11.28 -7.39 2.19
C ALA A 162 -10.91 -6.13 2.99
N ALA A 163 -9.69 -5.61 2.77
CA ALA A 163 -9.20 -4.35 3.31
C ALA A 163 -9.37 -3.16 2.33
N GLY A 164 -10.11 -3.32 1.23
CA GLY A 164 -10.30 -2.25 0.24
C GLY A 164 -9.03 -1.85 -0.52
N LEU A 165 -7.99 -2.67 -0.49
CA LEU A 165 -6.75 -2.48 -1.23
C LEU A 165 -6.81 -3.19 -2.59
N LEU A 166 -6.25 -2.54 -3.61
CA LEU A 166 -6.05 -3.12 -4.93
C LEU A 166 -4.62 -3.65 -5.04
N CYS A 167 -4.45 -4.94 -5.29
CA CYS A 167 -3.14 -5.51 -5.61
C CYS A 167 -2.69 -5.13 -7.02
N VAL A 168 -1.39 -5.32 -7.30
CA VAL A 168 -0.88 -5.24 -8.67
C VAL A 168 -1.67 -6.17 -9.62
N PRO A 169 -1.92 -5.78 -10.88
CA PRO A 169 -2.74 -6.57 -11.80
C PRO A 169 -2.22 -8.01 -12.00
N LEU A 170 -3.07 -9.01 -11.76
CA LEU A 170 -2.81 -10.40 -12.12
C LEU A 170 -2.98 -10.57 -13.65
N LEU A 171 -1.94 -11.05 -14.32
CA LEU A 171 -1.96 -11.29 -15.77
C LEU A 171 -2.35 -12.73 -16.10
N ALA A 172 -1.82 -13.70 -15.34
CA ALA A 172 -2.12 -15.12 -15.50
C ALA A 172 -1.68 -15.95 -14.28
N GLU A 173 -2.31 -17.11 -14.14
CA GLU A 173 -1.97 -18.15 -13.16
C GLU A 173 -1.85 -19.49 -13.91
N GLY A 174 -0.86 -20.33 -13.56
CA GLY A 174 -0.68 -21.64 -14.16
C GLY A 174 0.76 -22.16 -14.17
N PRO A 175 1.07 -23.16 -15.04
CA PRO A 175 2.40 -23.74 -15.15
C PRO A 175 3.47 -22.72 -15.57
N LEU A 176 4.68 -22.85 -15.00
CA LEU A 176 5.78 -21.93 -15.25
C LEU A 176 6.11 -21.78 -16.74
N ALA A 177 6.18 -22.88 -17.49
CA ALA A 177 6.45 -22.87 -18.93
C ALA A 177 5.54 -21.89 -19.69
N ARG A 178 4.23 -21.91 -19.40
CA ARG A 178 3.26 -21.00 -20.02
C ARG A 178 3.50 -19.54 -19.62
N LEU A 179 3.82 -19.29 -18.35
CA LEU A 179 3.99 -17.91 -17.87
C LEU A 179 5.27 -17.25 -18.40
N GLN A 180 6.32 -18.04 -18.65
CA GLN A 180 7.57 -17.53 -19.24
C GLN A 180 7.43 -17.17 -20.72
N GLU A 181 6.38 -17.65 -21.40
CA GLU A 181 6.06 -17.32 -22.80
C GLU A 181 5.20 -16.06 -22.94
N LEU A 182 4.73 -15.46 -21.83
CA LEU A 182 3.93 -14.24 -21.89
C LEU A 182 4.73 -13.08 -22.49
N PRO A 183 4.10 -12.25 -23.36
CA PRO A 183 4.76 -11.09 -23.92
C PRO A 183 5.07 -10.07 -22.82
N ALA A 184 6.31 -9.57 -22.80
CA ALA A 184 6.71 -8.49 -21.89
C ALA A 184 6.21 -7.10 -22.35
N VAL A 185 5.77 -6.98 -23.60
CA VAL A 185 5.21 -5.74 -24.19
C VAL A 185 3.69 -5.84 -24.20
N PHE A 186 3.02 -5.03 -23.39
CA PHE A 186 1.56 -4.96 -23.34
C PHE A 186 1.12 -3.61 -22.75
N PRO A 187 -0.09 -3.10 -23.09
CA PRO A 187 -0.66 -1.93 -22.43
C PRO A 187 -0.87 -2.19 -20.93
N THR A 188 -0.55 -1.22 -20.06
CA THR A 188 -0.83 -1.37 -18.62
C THR A 188 -2.32 -1.64 -18.39
N ARG A 189 -2.62 -2.57 -17.48
CA ARG A 189 -4.00 -2.96 -17.13
C ARG A 189 -4.59 -2.08 -16.05
N LEU A 190 -3.75 -1.42 -15.27
CA LEU A 190 -4.17 -0.74 -14.05
C LEU A 190 -5.16 0.42 -14.29
N PRO A 191 -4.97 1.33 -15.27
CA PRO A 191 -5.94 2.41 -15.47
C PRO A 191 -7.36 1.91 -15.76
N GLY A 192 -7.49 0.86 -16.57
CA GLY A 192 -8.79 0.25 -16.87
C GLY A 192 -9.46 -0.37 -15.65
N LEU A 193 -8.68 -0.97 -14.74
CA LEU A 193 -9.19 -1.49 -13.46
C LEU A 193 -9.70 -0.37 -12.53
N LEU A 194 -9.16 0.84 -12.68
CA LEU A 194 -9.57 2.04 -11.94
C LEU A 194 -10.70 2.81 -12.64
N GLY A 195 -11.19 2.33 -13.79
CA GLY A 195 -12.22 3.01 -14.57
C GLY A 195 -11.73 4.26 -15.31
N LEU A 196 -10.40 4.42 -15.47
CA LEU A 196 -9.81 5.55 -16.18
C LEU A 196 -9.82 5.32 -17.71
N PRO A 197 -9.98 6.38 -18.52
CA PRO A 197 -9.95 6.29 -19.97
C PRO A 197 -8.57 5.88 -20.48
N ALA A 198 -8.49 5.12 -21.57
CA ALA A 198 -7.23 4.63 -22.09
C ALA A 198 -6.30 5.76 -22.58
N LEU A 199 -5.00 5.60 -22.34
CA LEU A 199 -3.97 6.45 -22.93
C LEU A 199 -3.27 5.71 -24.08
N PRO A 200 -3.12 6.33 -25.27
CA PRO A 200 -2.32 5.77 -26.36
C PRO A 200 -0.89 5.45 -25.89
N ASP A 201 -0.36 4.31 -26.33
CA ASP A 201 1.02 3.86 -26.08
C ASP A 201 1.46 3.83 -24.60
N ASN A 202 0.51 3.71 -23.68
CA ASN A 202 0.78 3.55 -22.25
C ASN A 202 1.12 2.09 -21.94
N LEU A 203 2.33 1.68 -22.34
CA LEU A 203 2.83 0.31 -22.18
C LEU A 203 3.33 0.06 -20.75
N ALA A 204 3.07 -1.13 -20.23
CA ALA A 204 3.63 -1.56 -18.95
C ALA A 204 5.16 -1.67 -19.01
N GLU A 205 5.83 -1.60 -17.86
CA GLU A 205 7.28 -1.89 -17.76
C GLU A 205 7.57 -3.35 -18.12
N GLY A 206 6.66 -4.25 -17.77
CA GLY A 206 6.75 -5.67 -18.04
C GLY A 206 5.99 -6.49 -17.00
N LEU A 207 6.49 -7.69 -16.69
CA LEU A 207 5.83 -8.62 -15.77
C LEU A 207 6.81 -9.26 -14.78
N VAL A 208 6.28 -9.71 -13.64
CA VAL A 208 6.99 -10.49 -12.62
C VAL A 208 6.33 -11.86 -12.51
N VAL A 209 7.12 -12.93 -12.63
CA VAL A 209 6.70 -14.32 -12.44
C VAL A 209 7.24 -14.83 -11.10
N LYS A 210 6.37 -15.44 -10.30
CA LYS A 210 6.70 -15.98 -8.97
C LYS A 210 5.79 -17.15 -8.57
N PRO A 211 6.17 -17.96 -7.56
CA PRO A 211 5.31 -19.02 -7.03
C PRO A 211 3.97 -18.47 -6.56
N ALA A 212 2.88 -19.19 -6.84
CA ALA A 212 1.55 -18.82 -6.36
C ALA A 212 1.39 -19.12 -4.87
N ASP A 213 2.00 -20.20 -4.40
CA ASP A 213 1.76 -20.74 -3.06
C ASP A 213 2.66 -20.10 -1.99
N ALA A 214 2.24 -20.26 -0.73
CA ALA A 214 2.99 -19.84 0.44
C ALA A 214 4.33 -20.59 0.55
N SER A 215 5.32 -19.99 1.20
CA SER A 215 6.65 -20.59 1.34
C SER A 215 7.40 -20.08 2.56
N HIS A 216 8.22 -20.94 3.15
CA HIS A 216 9.22 -20.55 4.17
C HIS A 216 10.61 -20.32 3.56
N ASP A 217 10.75 -20.50 2.23
CA ASP A 217 12.03 -20.36 1.55
C ASP A 217 12.40 -18.88 1.36
N SER A 218 13.54 -18.49 1.91
CA SER A 218 14.09 -17.14 1.78
C SER A 218 14.56 -16.81 0.36
N GLY A 219 14.86 -17.83 -0.45
CA GLY A 219 15.36 -17.70 -1.83
C GLY A 219 14.27 -17.65 -2.91
N ARG A 220 12.99 -17.55 -2.52
CA ARG A 220 11.78 -17.70 -3.38
C ARG A 220 12.06 -17.39 -4.86
N PRO A 221 11.97 -18.38 -5.76
CA PRO A 221 12.46 -18.23 -7.14
C PRO A 221 11.55 -17.28 -7.93
N MET A 222 12.05 -16.10 -8.30
CA MET A 222 11.28 -15.07 -9.01
C MET A 222 12.07 -14.55 -10.21
N ALA A 223 11.35 -14.13 -11.24
CA ALA A 223 11.95 -13.49 -12.42
C ALA A 223 11.11 -12.29 -12.86
N LYS A 224 11.79 -11.25 -13.33
CA LYS A 224 11.15 -10.12 -14.01
C LYS A 224 11.55 -10.11 -15.48
N PHE A 225 10.56 -9.84 -16.33
CA PHE A 225 10.71 -9.70 -17.77
C PHE A 225 10.25 -8.29 -18.11
N LYS A 226 11.17 -7.47 -18.63
CA LYS A 226 10.88 -6.08 -19.00
C LYS A 226 10.82 -5.96 -20.51
N GLN A 227 10.01 -5.03 -21.01
CA GLN A 227 10.07 -4.70 -22.43
C GLN A 227 11.41 -4.01 -22.79
N PRO A 228 12.01 -4.30 -23.97
CA PRO A 228 13.33 -3.78 -24.34
C PRO A 228 13.43 -2.24 -24.36
N ALA A 229 12.41 -1.57 -24.92
CA ALA A 229 12.41 -0.11 -25.06
C ALA A 229 12.36 0.64 -23.72
N PHE A 230 12.08 -0.04 -22.61
CA PHE A 230 12.01 0.57 -21.30
C PHE A 230 13.35 1.14 -20.81
N ALA A 231 14.47 0.54 -21.22
CA ALA A 231 15.80 0.98 -20.77
C ALA A 231 16.38 2.13 -21.63
N GLU A 232 15.77 2.41 -22.78
CA GLU A 232 16.34 3.30 -23.82
C GLU A 232 15.50 4.56 -24.05
N ASP A 233 14.30 4.64 -23.49
CA ASP A 233 13.33 5.70 -23.75
C ASP A 233 13.36 6.80 -22.69
N GLU A 234 13.66 8.03 -23.11
CA GLU A 234 13.79 9.21 -22.26
C GLU A 234 12.54 9.51 -21.43
N ARG A 235 11.35 8.99 -21.82
CA ARG A 235 10.11 9.15 -21.06
C ARG A 235 10.19 8.54 -19.66
N PHE A 236 11.10 7.59 -19.41
CA PHE A 236 11.29 6.96 -18.10
C PHE A 236 12.25 7.74 -17.18
N ASP A 237 12.99 8.73 -17.70
CA ASP A 237 13.95 9.55 -16.94
C ASP A 237 13.41 10.95 -16.59
N GLY A 238 12.10 11.17 -16.75
CA GLY A 238 11.45 12.45 -16.55
C GLY A 238 11.03 12.76 -15.12
N SER A 239 11.18 11.81 -14.18
CA SER A 239 10.83 12.02 -12.78
C SER A 239 11.83 12.95 -12.09
N ARG A 240 11.33 13.79 -11.19
CA ARG A 240 12.15 14.74 -10.41
C ARG A 240 12.20 14.29 -8.96
N PRO A 241 13.25 14.64 -8.19
CA PRO A 241 13.24 14.48 -6.76
C PRO A 241 12.01 15.16 -6.17
N TYR A 242 11.23 14.40 -5.40
CA TYR A 242 10.04 14.95 -4.75
C TYR A 242 10.46 16.01 -3.72
N ALA A 243 9.81 17.18 -3.79
CA ALA A 243 10.01 18.25 -2.82
C ALA A 243 8.78 18.33 -1.90
N ALA A 244 8.95 17.96 -0.64
CA ALA A 244 7.87 18.05 0.34
C ALA A 244 7.44 19.52 0.55
N PRO A 245 6.13 19.80 0.61
CA PRO A 245 5.63 21.10 1.06
C PRO A 245 6.14 21.42 2.48
N ALA A 246 6.30 22.71 2.80
CA ALA A 246 6.78 23.13 4.13
C ALA A 246 5.89 22.64 5.28
N ASP A 247 4.58 22.58 5.04
CA ASP A 247 3.60 22.10 6.01
C ASP A 247 3.42 20.58 6.00
N GLY A 248 4.22 19.84 5.21
CA GLY A 248 4.09 18.40 5.01
C GLY A 248 3.16 18.02 3.86
N ALA A 249 3.26 16.77 3.39
CA ALA A 249 2.55 16.33 2.18
C ALA A 249 1.03 16.34 2.34
N ALA A 250 0.54 16.14 3.57
CA ALA A 250 -0.88 16.18 3.94
C ALA A 250 -1.33 17.57 4.44
N GLY A 251 -0.45 18.57 4.44
CA GLY A 251 -0.71 19.88 5.06
C GLY A 251 -0.57 19.90 6.58
N VAL A 252 -0.04 18.82 7.17
CA VAL A 252 0.48 18.77 8.54
C VAL A 252 1.81 18.01 8.56
N PRO A 253 2.72 18.29 9.51
CA PRO A 253 3.98 17.56 9.63
C PRO A 253 3.78 16.04 9.77
N GLY A 254 4.64 15.25 9.14
CA GLY A 254 4.53 13.79 9.08
C GLY A 254 4.48 13.11 10.44
N TRP A 255 5.19 13.63 11.44
CA TRP A 255 5.12 13.12 12.81
C TRP A 255 3.74 13.30 13.45
N LEU A 256 3.08 14.44 13.19
CA LEU A 256 1.76 14.75 13.71
C LEU A 256 0.71 13.88 13.01
N LEU A 257 0.86 13.73 11.69
CA LEU A 257 0.02 12.83 10.89
C LEU A 257 0.14 11.38 11.36
N ALA A 258 1.36 10.88 11.59
CA ALA A 258 1.60 9.53 12.09
C ALA A 258 0.98 9.31 13.47
N HIS A 259 1.15 10.27 14.37
CA HIS A 259 0.56 10.23 15.71
C HIS A 259 -0.98 10.16 15.64
N GLY A 260 -1.63 11.04 14.88
CA GLY A 260 -3.08 11.00 14.68
C GLY A 260 -3.57 9.72 13.98
N THR A 261 -2.79 9.22 13.02
CA THR A 261 -3.09 7.95 12.31
C THR A 261 -3.07 6.76 13.27
N GLY A 262 -2.12 6.73 14.21
CA GLY A 262 -2.02 5.67 15.23
C GLY A 262 -3.24 5.59 16.15
N LEU A 263 -4.03 6.66 16.24
CA LEU A 263 -5.27 6.69 17.01
C LEU A 263 -6.48 6.10 16.25
N LEU A 264 -6.37 5.85 14.94
CA LEU A 264 -7.44 5.26 14.13
C LEU A 264 -7.53 3.75 14.37
N THR A 265 -8.16 3.36 15.48
CA THR A 265 -8.26 1.97 15.95
C THR A 265 -9.69 1.42 15.94
N PRO A 266 -9.90 0.09 15.83
CA PRO A 266 -11.22 -0.52 15.95
C PRO A 266 -11.97 -0.11 17.23
N ALA A 267 -11.25 0.07 18.35
CA ALA A 267 -11.82 0.56 19.60
C ALA A 267 -12.41 1.96 19.46
N ARG A 268 -11.73 2.87 18.75
CA ARG A 268 -12.26 4.23 18.50
C ARG A 268 -13.50 4.21 17.61
N ALA A 269 -13.52 3.35 16.58
CA ALA A 269 -14.72 3.16 15.77
C ALA A 269 -15.90 2.62 16.59
N ALA A 270 -15.66 1.63 17.45
CA ALA A 270 -16.68 1.10 18.36
C ALA A 270 -17.21 2.19 19.32
N SER A 271 -16.34 3.04 19.86
CA SER A 271 -16.74 4.19 20.68
C SER A 271 -17.61 5.18 19.91
N ALA A 272 -17.25 5.54 18.68
CA ALA A 272 -18.05 6.42 17.83
C ALA A 272 -19.43 5.81 17.51
N VAL A 273 -19.48 4.51 17.23
CA VAL A 273 -20.74 3.77 17.02
C VAL A 273 -21.60 3.74 18.29
N SER A 274 -20.99 3.56 19.46
CA SER A 274 -21.69 3.63 20.75
C SER A 274 -22.31 5.01 20.99
N LYS A 275 -21.56 6.07 20.66
CA LYS A 275 -21.97 7.47 20.83
C LYS A 275 -23.07 7.89 19.86
N LEU A 276 -22.94 7.58 18.57
CA LEU A 276 -23.83 8.07 17.52
C LEU A 276 -24.94 7.06 17.15
N GLY A 277 -24.70 5.78 17.41
CA GLY A 277 -25.61 4.67 17.12
C GLY A 277 -25.20 3.84 15.89
N PRO A 278 -25.58 2.55 15.84
CA PRO A 278 -25.12 1.58 14.83
C PRO A 278 -25.67 1.78 13.42
N ARG A 279 -26.67 2.66 13.26
CA ARG A 279 -27.30 3.01 11.98
C ARG A 279 -26.80 4.35 11.42
N THR A 280 -25.88 5.02 12.11
CA THR A 280 -25.29 6.27 11.66
C THR A 280 -24.58 6.08 10.31
N PRO A 281 -24.74 7.01 9.34
CA PRO A 281 -23.99 6.97 8.10
C PRO A 281 -22.48 6.89 8.33
N GLN A 282 -21.78 6.12 7.50
CA GLN A 282 -20.33 5.91 7.64
C GLN A 282 -19.52 7.22 7.57
N ALA A 283 -19.99 8.20 6.79
CA ALA A 283 -19.35 9.51 6.69
C ALA A 283 -19.43 10.30 8.01
N ASP A 284 -20.57 10.24 8.70
CA ASP A 284 -20.76 10.92 9.98
C ASP A 284 -19.95 10.22 11.09
N LEU A 285 -19.89 8.88 11.08
CA LEU A 285 -18.99 8.12 11.94
C LEU A 285 -17.51 8.45 11.68
N ALA A 286 -17.12 8.59 10.41
CA ALA A 286 -15.75 8.96 10.05
C ALA A 286 -15.40 10.37 10.55
N ALA A 287 -16.32 11.33 10.44
CA ALA A 287 -16.13 12.67 10.97
C ALA A 287 -15.97 12.66 12.50
N GLU A 288 -16.75 11.85 13.20
CA GLU A 288 -16.61 11.66 14.65
C GLU A 288 -15.26 11.05 15.03
N ILE A 289 -14.86 9.96 14.38
CA ILE A 289 -13.58 9.29 14.64
C ILE A 289 -12.40 10.23 14.39
N ALA A 290 -12.42 10.99 13.29
CA ALA A 290 -11.36 11.92 12.95
C ALA A 290 -11.27 13.09 13.95
N ARG A 291 -12.43 13.63 14.37
CA ARG A 291 -12.49 14.68 15.38
C ARG A 291 -11.98 14.21 16.73
N ASP A 292 -12.48 13.08 17.22
CA ASP A 292 -12.09 12.48 18.50
C ASP A 292 -10.59 12.16 18.55
N ALA A 293 -10.03 11.61 17.45
CA ALA A 293 -8.58 11.43 17.34
C ALA A 293 -7.81 12.76 17.37
N THR A 294 -8.28 13.78 16.64
CA THR A 294 -7.64 15.10 16.59
C THR A 294 -7.69 15.81 17.94
N GLU A 295 -8.81 15.73 18.65
CA GLU A 295 -8.99 16.29 20.00
C GLU A 295 -8.02 15.65 21.00
N GLU A 296 -7.84 14.32 20.94
CA GLU A 296 -6.88 13.60 21.78
C GLU A 296 -5.44 14.03 21.50
N VAL A 297 -5.06 14.17 20.22
CA VAL A 297 -3.74 14.71 19.83
C VAL A 297 -3.56 16.14 20.35
N ALA A 298 -4.56 17.01 20.17
CA ALA A 298 -4.49 18.39 20.63
C ALA A 298 -4.34 18.46 22.15
N GLN A 299 -5.09 17.64 22.90
CA GLN A 299 -4.98 17.58 24.36
C GLN A 299 -3.60 17.10 24.81
N ALA A 300 -3.05 16.06 24.16
CA ALA A 300 -1.73 15.52 24.48
C ALA A 300 -0.59 16.53 24.25
N LEU A 301 -0.76 17.45 23.28
CA LEU A 301 0.22 18.48 22.94
C LEU A 301 0.00 19.82 23.68
N GLY A 302 -1.02 19.92 24.53
CA GLY A 302 -1.38 21.17 25.23
C GLY A 302 -2.08 22.21 24.34
N GLY A 303 -2.61 21.77 23.20
CA GLY A 303 -3.32 22.57 22.21
C GLY A 303 -2.69 22.49 20.81
N LEU A 304 -3.53 22.72 19.79
CA LEU A 304 -3.10 22.98 18.42
C LEU A 304 -3.72 24.31 17.98
N ASP A 305 -3.03 25.06 17.11
CA ASP A 305 -3.66 26.20 16.47
C ASP A 305 -4.80 25.73 15.55
N GLY A 306 -5.76 26.61 15.28
CA GLY A 306 -6.97 26.25 14.55
C GLY A 306 -6.72 25.79 13.11
N ALA A 307 -5.64 26.21 12.46
CA ALA A 307 -5.32 25.75 11.10
C ALA A 307 -4.77 24.33 11.13
N THR A 308 -3.79 24.05 12.01
CA THR A 308 -3.22 22.71 12.20
C THR A 308 -4.28 21.70 12.65
N HIS A 309 -5.18 22.08 13.55
CA HIS A 309 -6.29 21.22 13.99
C HIS A 309 -7.17 20.79 12.82
N ARG A 310 -7.64 21.75 12.00
CA ARG A 310 -8.49 21.43 10.84
C ARG A 310 -7.76 20.62 9.77
N ALA A 311 -6.47 20.90 9.55
CA ALA A 311 -5.66 20.17 8.60
C ALA A 311 -5.43 18.72 9.04
N LEU A 312 -5.17 18.48 10.33
CA LEU A 312 -5.05 17.13 10.88
C LEU A 312 -6.37 16.37 10.78
N GLU A 313 -7.48 16.95 11.24
CA GLU A 313 -8.81 16.31 11.17
C GLU A 313 -9.18 15.94 9.73
N GLY A 314 -8.97 16.86 8.78
CA GLY A 314 -9.19 16.61 7.36
C GLY A 314 -8.31 15.48 6.81
N SER A 315 -7.03 15.43 7.21
CA SER A 315 -6.09 14.39 6.79
C SER A 315 -6.48 13.01 7.32
N LEU A 316 -6.97 12.92 8.55
CA LEU A 316 -7.38 11.66 9.17
C LEU A 316 -8.70 11.11 8.61
N HIS A 317 -9.52 11.94 7.99
CA HIS A 317 -10.87 11.58 7.55
C HIS A 317 -10.90 10.35 6.62
N ALA A 318 -9.98 10.25 5.67
CA ALA A 318 -9.94 9.09 4.75
C ALA A 318 -9.66 7.77 5.49
N GLY A 319 -8.77 7.80 6.49
CA GLY A 319 -8.50 6.66 7.37
C GLY A 319 -9.69 6.32 8.27
N ALA A 320 -10.31 7.34 8.86
CA ALA A 320 -11.52 7.19 9.67
C ALA A 320 -12.68 6.58 8.86
N LEU A 321 -12.83 6.96 7.58
CA LEU A 321 -13.84 6.40 6.69
C LEU A 321 -13.58 4.92 6.36
N ALA A 322 -12.33 4.55 6.09
CA ALA A 322 -11.96 3.15 5.90
C ALA A 322 -12.28 2.32 7.15
N LEU A 323 -11.96 2.86 8.33
CA LEU A 323 -12.22 2.22 9.60
C LEU A 323 -13.73 2.05 9.88
N ALA A 324 -14.54 3.09 9.66
CA ALA A 324 -15.99 3.03 9.79
C ALA A 324 -16.63 2.02 8.82
N ARG A 325 -16.07 1.86 7.62
CA ARG A 325 -16.49 0.83 6.66
C ARG A 325 -16.17 -0.57 7.15
N PHE A 326 -14.99 -0.81 7.71
CA PHE A 326 -14.60 -2.11 8.24
C PHE A 326 -15.44 -2.50 9.45
N ASP A 327 -15.66 -1.58 10.40
CA ASP A 327 -16.56 -1.82 11.54
C ASP A 327 -17.96 -2.22 11.05
N ALA A 328 -18.50 -1.48 10.08
CA ALA A 328 -19.81 -1.79 9.51
C ALA A 328 -19.86 -3.15 8.79
N ALA A 329 -18.76 -3.59 8.17
CA ALA A 329 -18.64 -4.90 7.56
C ALA A 329 -18.56 -6.01 8.61
N ASP A 330 -17.78 -5.82 9.68
CA ASP A 330 -17.62 -6.79 10.76
C ASP A 330 -18.92 -7.04 11.52
N ARG A 331 -19.74 -6.01 11.72
CA ARG A 331 -21.07 -6.17 12.34
C ARG A 331 -22.09 -6.94 11.49
N ARG A 332 -21.81 -7.17 10.21
CA ARG A 332 -22.68 -7.90 9.27
C ARG A 332 -22.22 -9.34 9.01
N ALA A 333 -20.97 -9.67 9.34
CA ALA A 333 -20.38 -10.99 9.19
C ALA A 333 -20.81 -11.93 10.32
#